data_AF-A0A7V1N9F5-F1
#
_entry.id   AF-A0A7V1N9F5-F1
#
_cell.length_a   1.000
_cell.length_b   1.000
_cell.length_c   1.000
_cell.angle_alpha   90.00
_cell.angle_beta   90.00
_cell.angle_gamma   90.00
#
_symmetry.space_group_name_H-M   'P 1'
#
loop_
_entity.id
_entity.type
_entity.pdbx_description
1 polymer ?
#
loop_
_entity_poly.entity_id
_entity_poly.type
_entity_poly.pdbx_seq_one_letter_code
_entity_poly.pdbx_strand_id
1 'polypeptide(L)'
;MAVAETPHACTALRSLEIRTRTLPLEAQMVECVDLLQSPEFVVDDLLRSVEQIRAAGRVAGRVRLECDEEVESGAFFYPSRELFVQGDGCSFTCLATSVAFTDGETAPAPPEEEIDPCRDRIDYAAVTCESRPFPVLGFTQSAENESAYPILLRSLSNLIELTRPLRFEVLDRQVYRGILGPAPVFDLALVLWDEDDEADPRRPLCELARDLAEVLKSTLRAEARFPPILNDVVCLRMNPKRFDGRLRYVWRV
;
A
#
# COMPACT_ATOMS: atom_id res chain seq x y z
N MET A 1 -9.97 -35.82 12.52
CA MET A 1 -9.37 -34.75 13.35
C MET A 1 -9.21 -33.56 12.43
N ALA A 2 -10.06 -32.54 12.59
CA ALA A 2 -9.96 -31.31 11.82
C ALA A 2 -8.69 -30.58 12.25
N VAL A 3 -7.80 -30.32 11.29
CA VAL A 3 -6.71 -29.37 11.48
C VAL A 3 -7.39 -28.03 11.61
N ALA A 4 -7.34 -27.43 12.80
CA ALA A 4 -7.75 -26.05 12.97
C ALA A 4 -6.85 -25.21 12.06
N GLU A 5 -7.43 -24.66 11.00
CA GLU A 5 -6.73 -23.71 10.15
C GLU A 5 -6.38 -22.50 11.02
N THR A 6 -5.09 -22.29 11.22
CA THR A 6 -4.59 -21.13 11.94
C THR A 6 -5.06 -19.89 11.20
N PRO A 7 -5.70 -18.91 11.88
CA PRO A 7 -6.03 -17.62 11.29
C PRO A 7 -4.75 -17.06 10.65
N HIS A 8 -4.87 -16.48 9.45
CA HIS A 8 -3.74 -16.00 8.66
C HIS A 8 -2.75 -15.26 9.55
N ALA A 9 -1.60 -15.90 9.82
CA ALA A 9 -0.58 -15.29 10.64
C ALA A 9 -0.16 -13.99 9.95
N CYS A 10 -0.32 -12.88 10.66
CA CYS A 10 0.15 -11.57 10.27
C CYS A 10 1.62 -11.70 9.83
N THR A 11 1.96 -11.24 8.62
CA THR A 11 3.34 -11.30 8.14
C THR A 11 4.25 -10.43 9.01
N ALA A 12 5.55 -10.69 8.98
CA ALA A 12 6.51 -9.94 9.79
C ALA A 12 6.40 -8.42 9.53
N LEU A 13 6.35 -8.03 8.24
CA LEU A 13 6.21 -6.61 7.88
C LEU A 13 4.85 -6.02 8.27
N ARG A 14 3.76 -6.80 8.17
CA ARG A 14 2.43 -6.35 8.60
C ARG A 14 2.40 -6.08 10.10
N SER A 15 3.07 -6.93 10.89
CA SER A 15 3.19 -6.74 12.34
C SER A 15 3.98 -5.46 12.68
N LEU A 16 5.03 -5.18 11.91
CA LEU A 16 5.80 -3.93 12.02
C LEU A 16 4.91 -2.72 11.71
N GLU A 17 4.20 -2.73 10.57
CA GLU A 17 3.28 -1.65 10.17
C GLU A 17 2.22 -1.35 11.23
N ILE A 18 1.50 -2.38 11.70
CA ILE A 18 0.45 -2.23 12.71
C ILE A 18 1.01 -1.59 13.97
N ARG A 19 2.18 -2.02 14.44
CA ARG A 19 2.84 -1.41 15.60
C ARG A 19 3.17 0.05 15.34
N THR A 20 3.82 0.36 14.22
CA THR A 20 4.28 1.71 13.88
C THR A 20 3.13 2.72 13.79
N ARG A 21 1.95 2.30 13.30
CA ARG A 21 0.76 3.17 13.22
C ARG A 21 0.24 3.64 14.57
N THR A 22 0.52 2.89 15.64
CA THR A 22 0.10 3.25 17.00
C THR A 22 1.09 4.19 17.71
N LEU A 23 2.26 4.44 17.10
CA LEU A 23 3.27 5.28 17.71
C LEU A 23 2.97 6.78 17.54
N PRO A 24 3.33 7.62 18.54
CA PRO A 24 3.38 9.07 18.35
C PRO A 24 4.45 9.46 17.32
N LEU A 25 4.33 10.66 16.73
CA LEU A 25 5.20 11.13 15.66
C LEU A 25 6.69 11.11 16.05
N GLU A 26 7.01 11.48 17.29
CA GLU A 26 8.40 11.48 17.78
C GLU A 26 8.99 10.07 17.83
N ALA A 27 8.19 9.07 18.22
CA ALA A 27 8.62 7.67 18.24
C ALA A 27 8.72 7.10 16.82
N GLN A 28 7.81 7.50 15.91
CA GLN A 28 7.94 7.19 14.48
C GLN A 28 9.25 7.75 13.90
N MET A 29 9.65 8.96 14.30
CA MET A 29 10.91 9.58 13.84
C MET A 29 12.13 8.79 14.30
N VAL A 30 12.19 8.44 15.58
CA VAL A 30 13.29 7.64 16.14
C VAL A 30 13.38 6.31 15.39
N GLU A 31 12.26 5.61 15.25
CA GLU A 31 12.23 4.33 14.55
C GLU A 31 12.66 4.46 13.07
N CYS A 32 12.16 5.47 12.35
CA CYS A 32 12.53 5.69 10.96
C CYS A 32 14.04 5.98 10.81
N VAL A 33 14.63 6.72 11.74
CA VAL A 33 16.09 6.97 11.78
C VAL A 33 16.86 5.69 12.07
N ASP A 34 16.41 4.88 13.02
CA ASP A 34 17.04 3.60 13.34
C ASP A 34 17.03 2.65 12.12
N LEU A 35 15.90 2.60 11.40
CA LEU A 35 15.77 1.80 10.17
C LEU A 35 16.60 2.36 9.01
N LEU A 36 16.85 3.67 8.95
CA LEU A 36 17.78 4.25 7.97
C LEU A 36 19.23 3.86 8.25
N GLN A 37 19.59 3.72 9.53
CA GLN A 37 20.92 3.27 9.95
C GLN A 37 21.11 1.76 9.75
N SER A 38 20.02 0.99 9.85
CA SER A 38 20.00 -0.46 9.68
C SER A 38 18.82 -0.92 8.81
N PRO A 39 18.84 -0.63 7.49
CA PRO A 39 17.76 -0.99 6.57
C PRO A 39 17.59 -2.50 6.41
N GLU A 40 18.61 -3.29 6.74
CA GLU A 40 18.59 -4.74 6.72
C GLU A 40 17.46 -5.34 7.54
N PHE A 41 17.02 -4.70 8.63
CA PHE A 41 15.91 -5.22 9.44
C PHE A 41 14.59 -5.24 8.66
N VAL A 42 14.28 -4.18 7.92
CA VAL A 42 13.05 -4.11 7.11
C VAL A 42 13.16 -5.04 5.92
N VAL A 43 14.35 -5.12 5.30
CA VAL A 43 14.59 -6.02 4.17
C VAL A 43 14.44 -7.48 4.60
N ASP A 44 14.97 -7.86 5.76
CA ASP A 44 14.82 -9.21 6.30
C ASP A 44 13.37 -9.53 6.63
N ASP A 45 12.61 -8.58 7.20
CA ASP A 45 11.19 -8.77 7.46
C ASP A 45 10.36 -8.85 6.17
N LEU A 46 10.71 -8.09 5.12
CA LEU A 46 10.13 -8.19 3.78
C LEU A 46 10.38 -9.57 3.17
N LEU A 47 11.64 -10.03 3.18
CA LEU A 47 12.03 -11.34 2.65
C LEU A 47 11.37 -12.48 3.44
N ARG A 48 11.32 -12.37 4.77
CA ARG A 48 10.59 -13.32 5.63
C ARG A 48 9.10 -13.35 5.28
N SER A 49 8.50 -12.19 5.01
CA SER A 49 7.09 -12.11 4.61
C SER A 49 6.84 -12.79 3.25
N VAL A 50 7.74 -12.61 2.27
CA VAL A 50 7.71 -13.33 0.99
C VAL A 50 7.85 -14.83 1.19
N GLU A 51 8.76 -15.28 2.05
CA GLU A 51 8.98 -16.70 2.37
C GLU A 51 7.75 -17.30 3.08
N GLN A 52 7.15 -16.58 4.03
CA GLN A 52 5.90 -16.96 4.71
C GLN A 52 4.76 -17.15 3.70
N ILE A 53 4.59 -16.20 2.78
CA ILE A 53 3.59 -16.27 1.70
C ILE A 53 3.83 -17.49 0.80
N ARG A 54 5.08 -17.73 0.39
CA ARG A 54 5.44 -18.90 -0.45
C ARG A 54 5.19 -20.20 0.31
N ALA A 55 5.52 -20.27 1.59
CA ALA A 55 5.35 -21.45 2.44
C ALA A 55 3.88 -21.77 2.74
N ALA A 56 3.02 -20.75 2.84
CA ALA A 56 1.58 -20.93 3.00
C ALA A 56 0.92 -21.66 1.81
N GLY A 57 1.59 -21.69 0.65
CA GLY A 57 1.13 -22.43 -0.52
C GLY A 57 -0.13 -21.83 -1.16
N ARG A 58 -0.80 -22.61 -2.01
CA ARG A 58 -2.09 -22.21 -2.59
C ARG A 58 -3.18 -22.42 -1.55
N VAL A 59 -3.80 -21.34 -1.08
CA VAL A 59 -5.02 -21.42 -0.27
C VAL A 59 -6.06 -22.16 -1.09
N ALA A 60 -6.60 -23.24 -0.54
CA ALA A 60 -7.65 -24.04 -1.16
C ALA A 60 -9.01 -23.31 -1.03
N GLY A 61 -9.14 -22.14 -1.65
CA GLY A 61 -10.30 -21.27 -1.51
C GLY A 61 -10.48 -20.32 -2.68
N ARG A 62 -11.67 -19.74 -2.81
CA ARG A 62 -11.90 -18.65 -3.78
C ARG A 62 -11.49 -17.34 -3.11
N VAL A 63 -10.37 -16.76 -3.52
CA VAL A 63 -10.07 -15.36 -3.20
C VAL A 63 -11.17 -14.49 -3.81
N ARG A 64 -11.84 -13.70 -2.97
CA ARG A 64 -12.78 -12.67 -3.40
C ARG A 64 -12.11 -11.32 -3.31
N LEU A 65 -12.49 -10.46 -4.24
CA LEU A 65 -12.07 -9.08 -4.26
C LEU A 65 -13.30 -8.24 -4.00
N GLU A 66 -13.20 -7.39 -2.99
CA GLU A 66 -14.18 -6.36 -2.69
C GLU A 66 -13.61 -5.06 -3.23
N CYS A 67 -14.34 -4.47 -4.17
CA CYS A 67 -14.01 -3.18 -4.77
C CYS A 67 -15.19 -2.24 -4.64
N ASP A 68 -14.89 -0.95 -4.45
CA ASP A 68 -15.87 0.13 -4.48
C ASP A 68 -17.08 -0.15 -3.57
N GLU A 69 -16.82 -0.44 -2.28
CA GLU A 69 -17.88 -0.46 -1.26
C GLU A 69 -18.70 0.83 -1.36
N GLU A 70 -20.03 0.73 -1.17
CA GLU A 70 -20.98 1.85 -1.33
C GLU A 70 -20.37 3.12 -0.76
N VAL A 71 -20.15 4.12 -1.63
CA VAL A 71 -19.36 5.32 -1.38
C VAL A 71 -19.73 5.90 -0.01
N GLU A 72 -19.00 5.52 1.02
CA GLU A 72 -19.13 6.14 2.33
C GLU A 72 -18.79 7.62 2.14
N SER A 73 -19.44 8.46 2.96
CA SER A 73 -19.16 9.88 3.07
C SER A 73 -17.69 10.08 3.51
N GLY A 74 -16.75 10.01 2.57
CA GLY A 74 -15.31 10.03 2.85
C GLY A 74 -14.39 9.51 1.73
N ALA A 75 -14.92 8.97 0.62
CA ALA A 75 -14.08 8.53 -0.49
C ALA A 75 -13.29 9.70 -1.11
N PHE A 76 -11.96 9.68 -0.96
CA PHE A 76 -11.07 10.72 -1.49
C PHE A 76 -10.90 10.66 -3.00
N PHE A 77 -11.22 9.53 -3.63
CA PHE A 77 -11.06 9.29 -5.05
C PHE A 77 -12.38 8.82 -5.68
N TYR A 78 -12.48 8.90 -7.00
CA TYR A 78 -13.64 8.44 -7.77
C TYR A 78 -13.19 7.47 -8.86
N PRO A 79 -13.86 6.33 -9.07
CA PRO A 79 -13.54 5.45 -10.18
C PRO A 79 -13.74 6.17 -11.51
N SER A 80 -12.89 5.87 -12.49
CA SER A 80 -12.88 6.47 -13.83
C SER A 80 -12.58 7.98 -13.87
N ARG A 81 -11.98 8.54 -12.81
CA ARG A 81 -11.52 9.93 -12.79
C ARG A 81 -10.03 10.00 -13.15
N GLU A 82 -9.70 10.93 -14.04
CA GLU A 82 -8.32 11.33 -14.30
C GLU A 82 -7.80 12.19 -13.15
N LEU A 83 -6.64 11.81 -12.64
CA LEU A 83 -5.92 12.44 -11.55
C LEU A 83 -4.65 13.07 -12.10
N PHE A 84 -4.46 14.35 -11.81
CA PHE A 84 -3.36 15.13 -12.36
C PHE A 84 -2.34 15.45 -11.27
N VAL A 85 -1.08 15.07 -11.51
CA VAL A 85 0.03 15.35 -10.59
C VAL A 85 0.73 16.64 -10.98
N GLN A 86 0.46 17.69 -10.22
CA GLN A 86 1.12 18.98 -10.38
C GLN A 86 2.58 18.88 -9.91
N GLY A 87 3.52 19.22 -10.80
CA GLY A 87 4.96 19.25 -10.52
C GLY A 87 5.75 18.09 -11.14
N ASP A 88 5.09 16.98 -11.50
CA ASP A 88 5.73 15.82 -12.12
C ASP A 88 5.26 15.61 -13.59
N GLY A 89 4.17 16.26 -14.00
CA GLY A 89 3.60 16.11 -15.35
C GLY A 89 2.91 14.77 -15.59
N CYS A 90 2.93 13.88 -14.61
CA CYS A 90 2.22 12.60 -14.62
C CYS A 90 0.72 12.78 -14.37
N SER A 91 -0.08 11.86 -14.91
CA SER A 91 -1.49 11.71 -14.58
C SER A 91 -1.85 10.24 -14.53
N PHE A 92 -2.89 9.88 -13.78
CA PHE A 92 -3.34 8.51 -13.68
C PHE A 92 -4.87 8.43 -13.61
N THR A 93 -5.42 7.35 -14.13
CA THR A 93 -6.85 7.07 -14.08
C THR A 93 -7.13 6.12 -12.92
N CYS A 94 -7.94 6.55 -11.96
CA CYS A 94 -8.37 5.70 -10.87
C CYS A 94 -9.35 4.63 -11.39
N LEU A 95 -9.06 3.36 -11.13
CA LEU A 95 -9.86 2.21 -11.58
C LEU A 95 -10.76 1.67 -10.47
N ALA A 96 -10.32 1.75 -9.21
CA ALA A 96 -11.07 1.39 -8.02
C ALA A 96 -10.65 2.28 -6.84
N THR A 97 -11.60 2.63 -5.97
CA THR A 97 -11.42 3.56 -4.83
C THR A 97 -11.40 2.86 -3.47
N SER A 98 -11.39 1.53 -3.49
CA SER A 98 -11.08 0.66 -2.38
C SER A 98 -10.85 -0.72 -2.97
N VAL A 99 -9.80 -1.42 -2.53
CA VAL A 99 -9.53 -2.79 -2.95
C VAL A 99 -9.16 -3.58 -1.70
N ALA A 100 -9.98 -4.57 -1.37
CA ALA A 100 -9.75 -5.49 -0.28
C ALA A 100 -9.87 -6.94 -0.75
N PHE A 101 -9.02 -7.81 -0.20
CA PHE A 101 -9.06 -9.25 -0.47
C PHE A 101 -9.69 -9.97 0.71
N THR A 102 -10.65 -10.84 0.42
CA THR A 102 -11.24 -11.74 1.41
C THR A 102 -11.02 -13.19 0.97
N ASP A 103 -10.49 -13.99 1.88
CA ASP A 103 -10.32 -15.42 1.66
C ASP A 103 -11.70 -16.08 1.79
N GLY A 104 -12.20 -16.63 0.68
CA GLY A 104 -13.55 -17.17 0.61
C GLY A 104 -13.67 -18.50 1.33
N GLU A 105 -13.89 -18.45 2.64
CA GLU A 105 -14.55 -19.50 3.40
C GLU A 105 -15.87 -19.00 4.00
N THR A 106 -16.81 -19.94 4.13
CA THR A 106 -18.12 -19.84 4.80
C THR A 106 -18.00 -19.56 6.30
N ALA A 107 -17.25 -18.54 6.70
CA ALA A 107 -17.35 -17.98 8.05
C ALA A 107 -18.62 -17.11 8.10
N PRO A 108 -19.50 -17.28 9.12
CA PRO A 108 -20.57 -16.32 9.33
C PRO A 108 -19.94 -14.93 9.43
N ALA A 109 -20.56 -13.94 8.78
CA ALA A 109 -20.10 -12.55 8.83
C ALA A 109 -19.73 -12.21 10.28
N PRO A 110 -18.48 -11.79 10.57
CA PRO A 110 -18.15 -11.32 11.90
C PRO A 110 -19.12 -10.18 12.25
N PRO A 111 -19.54 -10.06 13.51
CA PRO A 111 -20.37 -8.93 13.94
C PRO A 111 -19.71 -7.63 13.49
N GLU A 112 -20.52 -6.67 13.01
CA GLU A 112 -20.17 -5.45 12.28
C GLU A 112 -19.24 -4.46 13.01
N GLU A 113 -18.54 -4.85 14.07
CA GLU A 113 -17.77 -3.95 14.94
C GLU A 113 -16.29 -4.31 15.16
N GLU A 114 -15.78 -5.42 14.63
CA GLU A 114 -14.33 -5.70 14.64
C GLU A 114 -13.78 -5.67 13.21
N ILE A 115 -13.46 -4.46 12.73
CA ILE A 115 -12.59 -4.30 11.56
C ILE A 115 -11.28 -4.99 11.91
N ASP A 116 -11.02 -6.14 11.28
CA ASP A 116 -9.74 -6.82 11.43
C ASP A 116 -8.62 -5.81 11.08
N PRO A 117 -7.75 -5.44 12.04
CA PRO A 117 -6.62 -4.55 11.75
C PRO A 117 -5.66 -5.16 10.71
N CYS A 118 -5.77 -6.46 10.42
CA CYS A 118 -5.05 -7.15 9.36
C CYS A 118 -5.73 -7.08 7.98
N ARG A 119 -6.87 -6.39 7.80
CA ARG A 119 -7.52 -6.33 6.48
C ARG A 119 -6.61 -5.60 5.49
N ASP A 120 -6.20 -6.34 4.45
CA ASP A 120 -5.36 -5.88 3.35
C ASP A 120 -6.15 -4.89 2.49
N ARG A 121 -6.08 -3.61 2.82
CA ARG A 121 -6.77 -2.54 2.10
C ARG A 121 -5.78 -1.68 1.33
N ILE A 122 -5.99 -1.66 0.01
CA ILE A 122 -5.39 -0.69 -0.89
C ILE A 122 -6.45 0.40 -1.11
N ASP A 123 -6.10 1.65 -0.86
CA ASP A 123 -7.08 2.75 -0.85
C ASP A 123 -7.53 3.13 -2.25
N TYR A 124 -6.67 2.95 -3.25
CA TYR A 124 -7.10 2.97 -4.65
C TYR A 124 -6.16 2.17 -5.54
N ALA A 125 -6.69 1.70 -6.65
CA ALA A 125 -5.90 1.14 -7.75
C ALA A 125 -6.08 2.02 -8.98
N ALA A 126 -4.99 2.31 -9.67
CA ALA A 126 -5.00 3.22 -10.81
C ALA A 126 -3.99 2.79 -11.89
N VAL A 127 -4.05 3.43 -13.05
CA VAL A 127 -3.07 3.27 -14.13
C VAL A 127 -2.55 4.62 -14.58
N THR A 128 -1.25 4.74 -14.85
CA THR A 128 -0.68 5.97 -15.42
C THR A 128 -1.23 6.21 -16.82
N CYS A 129 -1.43 7.48 -17.18
CA CYS A 129 -1.93 7.91 -18.48
C CYS A 129 -0.77 8.10 -19.48
N GLU A 130 0.16 7.15 -19.52
CA GLU A 130 1.31 7.16 -20.41
C GLU A 130 1.10 6.24 -21.60
N SER A 131 1.96 6.35 -22.63
CA SER A 131 1.93 5.45 -23.78
C SER A 131 2.09 3.97 -23.41
N ARG A 132 2.71 3.70 -22.25
CA ARG A 132 2.76 2.39 -21.61
C ARG A 132 2.22 2.57 -20.18
N PRO A 133 0.97 2.19 -19.89
CA PRO A 133 0.39 2.40 -18.57
C PRO A 133 1.08 1.51 -17.54
N PHE A 134 1.50 2.11 -16.43
CA PHE A 134 1.99 1.41 -15.26
C PHE A 134 0.88 1.34 -14.21
N PRO A 135 0.72 0.20 -13.52
CA PRO A 135 -0.24 0.09 -12.45
C PRO A 135 0.25 0.82 -11.20
N VAL A 136 -0.67 1.49 -10.52
CA VAL A 136 -0.42 2.30 -9.34
C VAL A 136 -1.29 1.79 -8.19
N LEU A 137 -0.66 1.53 -7.05
CA LEU A 137 -1.35 1.20 -5.80
C LEU A 137 -1.27 2.40 -4.86
N GLY A 138 -2.43 2.91 -4.49
CA GLY A 138 -2.61 4.12 -3.72
C GLY A 138 -2.84 3.86 -2.24
N PHE A 139 -2.15 4.62 -1.40
CA PHE A 139 -2.26 4.58 0.04
C PHE A 139 -2.39 6.00 0.58
N THR A 140 -3.55 6.29 1.15
CA THR A 140 -3.99 7.61 1.55
C THR A 140 -3.90 7.76 3.06
N GLN A 141 -3.49 8.93 3.52
CA GLN A 141 -3.55 9.29 4.92
C GLN A 141 -4.98 9.17 5.45
N SER A 142 -5.13 8.36 6.50
CA SER A 142 -6.40 8.00 7.12
C SER A 142 -6.70 8.77 8.40
N ALA A 143 -5.66 9.34 9.03
CA ALA A 143 -5.77 10.09 10.27
C ALA A 143 -4.81 11.30 10.27
N GLU A 144 -5.14 12.35 11.01
CA GLU A 144 -4.35 13.58 11.10
C GLU A 144 -2.90 13.34 11.55
N ASN A 145 -2.66 12.33 12.39
CA ASN A 145 -1.34 11.98 12.91
C ASN A 145 -0.61 10.90 12.09
N GLU A 146 -1.20 10.40 11.00
CA GLU A 146 -0.53 9.42 10.15
C GLU A 146 0.47 10.12 9.22
N SER A 147 1.74 9.71 9.29
CA SER A 147 2.82 10.28 8.48
C SER A 147 3.16 9.41 7.26
N ALA A 148 4.08 9.87 6.40
CA ALA A 148 4.53 9.10 5.23
C ALA A 148 5.17 7.75 5.61
N TYR A 149 5.79 7.66 6.78
CA TYR A 149 6.51 6.47 7.22
C TYR A 149 5.62 5.23 7.44
N PRO A 150 4.55 5.26 8.27
CA PRO A 150 3.62 4.13 8.38
C PRO A 150 2.91 3.82 7.05
N ILE A 151 2.62 4.84 6.23
CA ILE A 151 2.03 4.63 4.90
C ILE A 151 2.99 3.87 3.98
N LEU A 152 4.29 4.17 4.04
CA LEU A 152 5.32 3.42 3.32
C LEU A 152 5.33 1.94 3.72
N LEU A 153 5.36 1.65 5.03
CA LEU A 153 5.33 0.27 5.52
C LEU A 153 4.03 -0.45 5.11
N ARG A 154 2.88 0.24 5.18
CA ARG A 154 1.58 -0.28 4.74
C ARG A 154 1.60 -0.61 3.26
N SER A 155 2.16 0.28 2.44
CA SER A 155 2.24 0.12 0.99
C SER A 155 3.11 -1.08 0.59
N LEU A 156 4.26 -1.25 1.25
CA LEU A 156 5.17 -2.38 1.04
C LEU A 156 4.55 -3.70 1.50
N SER A 157 3.87 -3.70 2.66
CA SER A 157 3.16 -4.87 3.15
C SER A 157 2.08 -5.32 2.15
N ASN A 158 1.23 -4.41 1.69
CA ASN A 158 0.18 -4.72 0.71
C ASN A 158 0.76 -5.16 -0.63
N LEU A 159 1.87 -4.56 -1.08
CA LEU A 159 2.54 -4.98 -2.31
C LEU A 159 3.04 -6.43 -2.21
N ILE A 160 3.66 -6.81 -1.09
CA ILE A 160 4.12 -8.19 -0.87
C ILE A 160 2.96 -9.16 -0.77
N GLU A 161 1.86 -8.76 -0.16
CA GLU A 161 0.64 -9.55 -0.07
C GLU A 161 0.03 -9.88 -1.45
N LEU A 162 0.24 -9.03 -2.47
CA LEU A 162 -0.15 -9.34 -3.86
C LEU A 162 0.64 -10.49 -4.48
N THR A 163 1.77 -10.88 -3.90
CA THR A 163 2.53 -12.06 -4.35
C THR A 163 1.92 -13.39 -3.93
N ARG A 164 0.88 -13.36 -3.08
CA ARG A 164 0.09 -14.55 -2.79
C ARG A 164 -0.52 -15.10 -4.08
N PRO A 165 -0.62 -16.44 -4.20
CA PRO A 165 -1.33 -17.05 -5.32
C PRO A 165 -2.74 -16.46 -5.47
N LEU A 166 -3.20 -16.27 -6.70
CA LEU A 166 -4.54 -15.79 -7.08
C LEU A 166 -4.90 -14.33 -6.74
N ARG A 167 -4.33 -13.70 -5.71
CA ARG A 167 -4.65 -12.29 -5.38
C ARG A 167 -4.35 -11.38 -6.56
N PHE A 168 -3.16 -11.53 -7.15
CA PHE A 168 -2.79 -10.83 -8.38
C PHE A 168 -3.76 -11.12 -9.54
N GLU A 169 -4.07 -12.39 -9.82
CA GLU A 169 -4.95 -12.77 -10.93
C GLU A 169 -6.35 -12.17 -10.80
N VAL A 170 -6.88 -12.15 -9.57
CA VAL A 170 -8.18 -11.59 -9.27
C VAL A 170 -8.15 -10.06 -9.40
N LEU A 171 -7.09 -9.40 -8.91
CA LEU A 171 -6.88 -7.96 -9.06
C LEU A 171 -6.80 -7.56 -10.54
N ASP A 172 -5.98 -8.28 -11.32
CA ASP A 172 -5.81 -8.02 -12.74
C ASP A 172 -7.14 -8.21 -13.49
N ARG A 173 -7.86 -9.30 -13.22
CA ARG A 173 -9.13 -9.59 -13.91
C ARG A 173 -10.23 -8.58 -13.58
N GLN A 174 -10.37 -8.20 -12.30
CA GLN A 174 -11.52 -7.42 -11.84
C GLN A 174 -11.30 -5.91 -11.93
N VAL A 175 -10.09 -5.42 -11.63
CA VAL A 175 -9.79 -3.99 -11.58
C VAL A 175 -9.08 -3.55 -12.85
N TYR A 176 -7.96 -4.19 -13.18
CA TYR A 176 -7.11 -3.78 -14.31
C TYR A 176 -7.53 -4.37 -15.66
N ARG A 177 -8.54 -5.25 -15.67
CA ARG A 177 -9.13 -5.89 -16.85
C ARG A 177 -8.09 -6.56 -17.78
N GLY A 178 -7.04 -7.15 -17.20
CA GLY A 178 -6.02 -7.91 -17.94
C GLY A 178 -4.83 -7.08 -18.45
N ILE A 179 -4.70 -5.82 -18.06
CA ILE A 179 -3.64 -4.92 -18.56
C ILE A 179 -2.27 -5.24 -17.90
N LEU A 180 -2.25 -5.86 -16.72
CA LEU A 180 -1.02 -6.01 -15.92
C LEU A 180 0.01 -6.98 -16.51
N GLY A 181 -0.43 -7.93 -17.33
CA GLY A 181 0.44 -8.96 -17.90
C GLY A 181 0.99 -9.95 -16.85
N PRO A 182 1.97 -10.80 -17.22
CA PRO A 182 2.39 -11.93 -16.39
C PRO A 182 3.38 -11.56 -15.26
N ALA A 183 4.00 -10.38 -15.32
CA ALA A 183 5.02 -9.92 -14.37
C ALA A 183 4.83 -8.41 -14.13
N PRO A 184 3.77 -8.03 -13.41
CA PRO A 184 3.49 -6.62 -13.16
C PRO A 184 4.59 -5.99 -12.29
N VAL A 185 4.79 -4.70 -12.50
CA VAL A 185 5.58 -3.88 -11.60
C VAL A 185 4.72 -2.67 -11.24
N PHE A 186 4.58 -2.38 -9.96
CA PHE A 186 3.67 -1.37 -9.43
C PHE A 186 4.41 -0.13 -8.95
N ASP A 187 3.84 1.03 -9.26
CA ASP A 187 4.15 2.26 -8.53
C ASP A 187 3.33 2.29 -7.23
N LEU A 188 3.97 2.66 -6.12
CA LEU A 188 3.30 2.90 -4.85
C LEU A 188 3.10 4.40 -4.68
N ALA A 189 1.86 4.84 -4.52
CA ALA A 189 1.51 6.24 -4.32
C ALA A 189 1.09 6.49 -2.87
N LEU A 190 1.91 7.23 -2.12
CA LEU A 190 1.63 7.68 -0.77
C LEU A 190 0.97 9.06 -0.86
N VAL A 191 -0.29 9.17 -0.46
CA VAL A 191 -1.05 10.42 -0.55
C VAL A 191 -1.27 11.00 0.83
N LEU A 192 -0.54 12.06 1.13
CA LEU A 192 -0.68 12.85 2.37
C LEU A 192 -1.73 13.95 2.20
N TRP A 193 -2.31 14.39 3.30
CA TRP A 193 -3.11 15.60 3.31
C TRP A 193 -2.19 16.81 3.18
N ASP A 194 -2.55 17.73 2.29
CA ASP A 194 -1.87 19.01 2.17
C ASP A 194 -2.39 19.92 3.29
N GLU A 195 -1.63 19.94 4.38
CA GLU A 195 -1.78 20.98 5.39
C GLU A 195 -0.91 22.16 4.97
N ASP A 196 -1.56 23.29 4.70
CA ASP A 196 -0.93 24.57 4.29
C ASP A 196 -0.06 25.20 5.39
N ASP A 197 0.25 24.46 6.47
CA ASP A 197 1.01 24.96 7.62
C ASP A 197 2.52 24.66 7.45
N GLU A 198 3.33 25.72 7.42
CA GLU A 198 4.80 25.59 7.38
C GLU A 198 5.35 24.86 8.62
N ALA A 199 4.58 24.80 9.72
CA ALA A 199 4.93 24.13 10.96
C ALA A 199 4.45 22.67 11.06
N ASP A 200 4.00 22.03 9.97
CA ASP A 200 3.56 20.63 9.99
C ASP A 200 4.64 19.69 10.61
N PRO A 201 4.37 19.09 11.79
CA PRO A 201 5.35 18.25 12.49
C PRO A 201 5.68 16.96 11.75
N ARG A 202 4.92 16.59 10.70
CA ARG A 202 5.17 15.39 9.88
C ARG A 202 6.17 15.65 8.76
N ARG A 203 6.54 16.91 8.48
CA ARG A 203 7.47 17.24 7.40
C ARG A 203 8.83 16.54 7.51
N PRO A 204 9.48 16.44 8.69
CA PRO A 204 10.69 15.65 8.85
C PRO A 204 10.48 14.16 8.52
N LEU A 205 9.37 13.58 8.94
CA LEU A 205 9.02 12.19 8.62
C LEU A 205 8.78 11.97 7.12
N CYS A 206 8.32 12.99 6.39
CA CYS A 206 8.15 12.92 4.94
C CYS A 206 9.50 12.79 4.21
N GLU A 207 10.52 13.53 4.66
CA GLU A 207 11.88 13.43 4.09
C GLU A 207 12.58 12.14 4.56
N LEU A 208 12.48 11.77 5.83
CA LEU A 208 13.05 10.51 6.34
C LEU A 208 12.42 9.29 5.64
N ALA A 209 11.11 9.31 5.38
CA ALA A 209 10.44 8.25 4.63
C ALA A 209 10.88 8.20 3.16
N ARG A 210 11.22 9.33 2.54
CA ARG A 210 11.81 9.38 1.20
C ARG A 210 13.17 8.67 1.19
N ASP A 211 14.04 9.05 2.11
CA ASP A 211 15.38 8.47 2.23
C ASP A 211 15.28 6.97 2.48
N LEU A 212 14.34 6.55 3.35
CA LEU A 212 14.12 5.15 3.65
C LEU A 212 13.59 4.40 2.41
N ALA A 213 12.63 4.98 1.68
CA ALA A 213 12.12 4.40 0.45
C ALA A 213 13.23 4.24 -0.62
N GLU A 214 14.12 5.22 -0.75
CA GLU A 214 15.25 5.16 -1.69
C GLU A 214 16.23 4.03 -1.31
N VAL A 215 16.62 3.97 -0.03
CA VAL A 215 17.52 2.93 0.50
C VAL A 215 16.89 1.54 0.36
N LEU A 216 15.61 1.38 0.75
CA LEU A 216 14.90 0.10 0.65
C LEU A 216 14.78 -0.33 -0.82
N LYS A 217 14.34 0.55 -1.71
CA LYS A 217 14.20 0.24 -3.13
C LYS A 217 15.54 -0.20 -3.75
N SER A 218 16.62 0.53 -3.47
CA SER A 218 17.97 0.19 -3.94
C SER A 218 18.40 -1.18 -3.43
N THR A 219 18.18 -1.45 -2.14
CA THR A 219 18.59 -2.70 -1.48
C THR A 219 17.76 -3.89 -1.99
N LEU A 220 16.43 -3.76 -2.05
CA LEU A 220 15.53 -4.80 -2.56
C LEU A 220 15.78 -5.14 -4.03
N ARG A 221 16.19 -4.15 -4.84
CA ARG A 221 16.58 -4.39 -6.24
C ARG A 221 17.83 -5.26 -6.36
N ALA A 222 18.73 -5.19 -5.39
CA ALA A 222 19.92 -6.04 -5.34
C ALA A 222 19.63 -7.46 -4.78
N GLU A 223 18.53 -7.63 -4.04
CA GLU A 223 18.14 -8.89 -3.42
C GLU A 223 17.45 -9.86 -4.41
N ALA A 224 18.18 -10.89 -4.85
CA ALA A 224 17.67 -11.87 -5.81
C ALA A 224 16.42 -12.66 -5.33
N ARG A 225 16.19 -12.73 -4.01
CA ARG A 225 15.03 -13.43 -3.43
C ARG A 225 13.75 -12.60 -3.50
N PHE A 226 13.89 -11.28 -3.61
CA PHE A 226 12.78 -10.34 -3.66
C PHE A 226 12.13 -10.37 -5.05
N PRO A 227 10.80 -10.50 -5.13
CA PRO A 227 10.10 -10.48 -6.42
C PRO A 227 10.19 -9.06 -7.04
N PRO A 228 10.45 -8.92 -8.36
CA PRO A 228 10.64 -7.63 -9.00
C PRO A 228 9.29 -6.94 -9.30
N ILE A 229 8.53 -6.62 -8.24
CA ILE A 229 7.15 -6.11 -8.31
C ILE A 229 7.03 -4.62 -7.95
N LEU A 230 8.09 -4.01 -7.42
CA LEU A 230 8.13 -2.60 -7.08
C LEU A 230 8.82 -1.81 -8.20
N ASN A 231 8.15 -0.81 -8.76
CA ASN A 231 8.72 0.08 -9.79
C ASN A 231 9.21 1.36 -9.13
N ASP A 232 8.31 2.24 -8.71
CA ASP A 232 8.64 3.48 -8.00
C ASP A 232 7.81 3.67 -6.73
N VAL A 233 8.30 4.53 -5.85
CA VAL A 233 7.56 5.02 -4.68
C VAL A 233 7.39 6.52 -4.84
N VAL A 234 6.15 6.99 -4.88
CA VAL A 234 5.78 8.38 -5.13
C VAL A 234 5.03 8.95 -3.95
N CYS A 235 5.47 10.08 -3.42
CA CYS A 235 4.74 10.84 -2.42
C CYS A 235 4.03 12.03 -3.05
N LEU A 236 2.74 12.10 -2.77
CA LEU A 236 1.80 13.08 -3.29
C LEU A 236 1.09 13.75 -2.11
N ARG A 237 0.56 14.95 -2.35
CA ARG A 237 -0.37 15.59 -1.43
C ARG A 237 -1.70 15.88 -2.08
N MET A 238 -2.76 15.85 -1.29
CA MET A 238 -4.10 16.23 -1.71
C MET A 238 -4.75 17.15 -0.68
N ASN A 239 -5.61 18.06 -1.14
CA ASN A 239 -6.40 18.86 -0.22
C ASN A 239 -7.56 18.00 0.35
N PRO A 240 -7.59 17.70 1.66
CA PRO A 240 -8.61 16.82 2.23
C PRO A 240 -10.01 17.45 2.25
N LYS A 241 -10.12 18.79 2.16
CA LYS A 241 -11.40 19.51 2.21
C LYS A 241 -12.07 19.62 0.84
N ARG A 242 -11.30 19.54 -0.24
CA ARG A 242 -11.79 19.69 -1.61
C ARG A 242 -10.92 18.91 -2.57
N PHE A 243 -11.34 17.69 -2.89
CA PHE A 243 -10.68 16.89 -3.91
C PHE A 243 -11.23 17.18 -5.31
N ASP A 244 -10.45 17.90 -6.11
CA ASP A 244 -10.79 18.25 -7.49
C ASP A 244 -10.05 17.39 -8.53
N GLY A 245 -9.42 16.29 -8.10
CA GLY A 245 -8.63 15.40 -8.95
C GLY A 245 -7.20 15.88 -9.17
N ARG A 246 -6.75 16.92 -8.45
CA ARG A 246 -5.36 17.36 -8.49
C ARG A 246 -4.61 16.86 -7.26
N LEU A 247 -3.41 16.38 -7.52
CA LEU A 247 -2.44 15.94 -6.53
C LEU A 247 -1.18 16.78 -6.70
N ARG A 248 -0.57 17.19 -5.60
CA ARG A 248 0.70 17.90 -5.62
C ARG A 248 1.84 16.92 -5.46
N TYR A 249 2.82 16.99 -6.35
CA TYR A 249 4.05 16.20 -6.23
C TYR A 249 4.88 16.64 -5.03
N VAL A 250 5.48 15.66 -4.35
CA VAL A 250 6.48 15.91 -3.29
C VAL A 250 7.83 15.30 -3.70
N TRP A 251 7.87 13.98 -3.88
CA TRP A 251 9.06 13.23 -4.27
C TRP A 251 8.70 11.91 -4.94
N ARG A 252 9.65 11.33 -5.69
CA ARG A 252 9.61 10.01 -6.31
C ARG A 252 10.99 9.38 -6.20
N VAL A 253 11.04 8.10 -5.82
CA VAL A 253 12.29 7.33 -5.67
C VAL A 253 12.22 5.98 -6.34
#